data_AF-A0A250X9A2-F1
#
_entry.id   AF-A0A250X9A2-F1
#
_cell.length_a   1.000
_cell.length_b   1.000
_cell.length_c   1.000
_cell.angle_alpha   90.00
_cell.angle_beta   90.00
_cell.angle_gamma   90.00
#
_symmetry.space_group_name_H-M   'P 1'
#
loop_
_entity.id
_entity.type
_entity.pdbx_description
1 polymer ?
#
loop_
_entity_poly.entity_id
_entity_poly.type
_entity_poly.pdbx_seq_one_letter_code
_entity_poly.pdbx_strand_id
1 'polypeptide(L)'
;MATKQDQESRTILKKLSIFLVLFYSIYYILSIVLVGGFHVNWQQLGRFPFRINQFEFNPAAGGDALGAWLAMVLTFTCSLALTYLVVKATRKAWDYVVTTSLFHFVICCIVNQAFPVNWIWWLTLILCNVILSLAAEITNYYLVDMRDIQLDH
;
A
#
# COMPACT_ATOMS: atom_id res chain seq x y z
N MET A 1 29.29 -13.39 15.22
CA MET A 1 29.13 -11.92 15.12
C MET A 1 28.28 -11.68 13.88
N ALA A 2 27.11 -11.06 13.99
CA ALA A 2 26.28 -10.78 12.81
C ALA A 2 27.00 -9.77 11.91
N THR A 3 26.95 -9.97 10.60
CA THR A 3 27.56 -9.04 9.65
C THR A 3 26.74 -7.75 9.58
N LYS A 4 27.32 -6.64 9.14
CA LYS A 4 26.60 -5.37 8.91
C LYS A 4 25.38 -5.57 8.00
N GLN A 5 25.53 -6.41 6.97
CA GLN A 5 24.46 -6.76 6.04
C GLN A 5 23.30 -7.51 6.71
N ASP A 6 23.59 -8.38 7.69
CA ASP A 6 22.56 -9.08 8.46
C ASP A 6 21.76 -8.09 9.32
N GLN A 7 22.43 -7.09 9.90
CA GLN A 7 21.79 -6.05 10.72
C GLN A 7 20.91 -5.11 9.87
N GLU A 8 21.39 -4.72 8.67
CA GLU A 8 20.61 -3.95 7.70
C GLU A 8 19.36 -4.71 7.26
N SER A 9 19.51 -5.98 6.89
CA SER A 9 18.39 -6.81 6.43
C SER A 9 17.32 -6.98 7.51
N ARG A 10 17.72 -7.22 8.76
CA ARG A 10 16.80 -7.29 9.91
C ARG A 10 16.04 -5.98 10.14
N THR A 11 16.73 -4.85 10.02
CA THR A 11 16.13 -3.53 10.18
C THR A 11 15.11 -3.25 9.08
N ILE A 12 15.44 -3.58 7.84
CA ILE A 12 14.55 -3.43 6.68
C ILE A 12 13.28 -4.28 6.88
N LEU A 13 13.44 -5.56 7.24
CA LEU A 13 12.32 -6.45 7.47
C LEU A 13 11.40 -5.96 8.60
N LYS A 14 11.97 -5.53 9.73
CA LYS A 14 11.21 -4.97 10.86
C LYS A 14 10.39 -3.74 10.44
N LYS A 15 11.01 -2.80 9.71
CA LYS A 15 10.32 -1.63 9.17
C LYS A 15 9.24 -2.01 8.16
N LEU A 16 9.50 -3.00 7.30
CA LEU A 16 8.55 -3.47 6.31
C LEU A 16 7.33 -4.11 6.98
N SER A 17 7.53 -4.93 8.02
CA SER A 17 6.42 -5.51 8.78
C SER A 17 5.54 -4.43 9.42
N ILE A 18 6.15 -3.42 10.06
CA ILE A 18 5.40 -2.29 10.64
C ILE A 18 4.65 -1.52 9.54
N PHE A 19 5.31 -1.26 8.42
CA PHE A 19 4.73 -0.57 7.27
C PHE A 19 3.50 -1.31 6.73
N LEU A 20 3.60 -2.63 6.54
CA LEU A 20 2.48 -3.45 6.04
C LEU A 20 1.30 -3.47 7.00
N VAL A 21 1.54 -3.59 8.32
CA VAL A 21 0.48 -3.55 9.33
C VAL A 21 -0.25 -2.21 9.30
N LEU A 22 0.48 -1.10 9.27
CA LEU A 22 -0.12 0.24 9.20
C LEU A 22 -0.83 0.47 7.88
N PHE A 23 -0.24 0.03 6.77
CA PHE A 23 -0.83 0.15 5.43
C PHE A 23 -2.21 -0.52 5.38
N TYR A 24 -2.31 -1.78 5.80
CA TYR A 24 -3.59 -2.48 5.82
C TYR A 24 -4.57 -1.94 6.86
N SER A 25 -4.08 -1.45 8.01
CA SER A 25 -4.93 -0.80 9.00
C SER A 25 -5.61 0.44 8.41
N ILE A 26 -4.84 1.30 7.72
CA ILE A 26 -5.37 2.47 7.01
C ILE A 26 -6.35 2.03 5.92
N TYR A 27 -6.01 1.01 5.14
CA TYR A 27 -6.88 0.52 4.07
C TYR A 27 -8.24 0.06 4.58
N TYR A 28 -8.28 -0.72 5.67
CA TYR A 28 -9.53 -1.13 6.29
C TYR A 28 -10.32 0.05 6.85
N ILE A 29 -9.67 0.98 7.55
CA ILE A 29 -10.33 2.18 8.08
C ILE A 29 -10.97 2.99 6.94
N LEU A 30 -10.21 3.26 5.87
CA LEU A 30 -10.72 4.00 4.72
C LEU A 30 -11.86 3.24 4.03
N SER A 31 -11.75 1.93 3.88
CA SER A 31 -12.80 1.10 3.30
C SER A 31 -14.09 1.17 4.13
N ILE A 32 -13.99 1.10 5.46
CA ILE A 32 -15.12 1.22 6.39
C ILE A 32 -15.77 2.60 6.27
N VAL A 33 -14.98 3.68 6.29
CA VAL A 33 -15.48 5.05 6.22
C VAL A 33 -16.15 5.33 4.88
N LEU A 34 -15.54 4.91 3.76
CA LEU A 34 -16.05 5.19 2.42
C LEU A 34 -17.26 4.35 2.06
N VAL A 35 -17.42 3.17 2.66
CA VAL A 35 -18.43 2.20 2.25
C VAL A 35 -19.53 1.99 3.30
N GLY A 36 -19.31 2.43 4.54
CA GLY A 36 -20.25 2.24 5.64
C GLY A 36 -21.66 2.76 5.37
N GLY A 37 -21.82 3.77 4.49
CA GLY A 37 -23.12 4.30 4.08
C GLY A 37 -23.90 3.47 3.05
N PHE A 38 -23.28 2.47 2.41
CA PHE A 38 -23.88 1.70 1.31
C PHE A 38 -24.53 0.38 1.75
N HIS A 39 -24.87 0.22 3.03
CA HIS A 39 -25.51 -0.99 3.60
C HIS A 39 -24.79 -2.29 3.25
N VAL A 40 -23.47 -2.26 3.21
CA VAL A 40 -22.66 -3.43 2.87
C VAL A 40 -22.63 -4.43 4.02
N ASN A 41 -22.76 -5.71 3.68
CA ASN A 41 -22.68 -6.79 4.64
C ASN A 41 -21.31 -6.80 5.35
N TRP A 42 -21.32 -6.89 6.68
CA TRP A 42 -20.10 -6.95 7.50
C TRP A 42 -19.13 -8.05 7.06
N GLN A 43 -19.65 -9.17 6.57
CA GLN A 43 -18.87 -10.30 6.06
C GLN A 43 -18.06 -9.93 4.79
N GLN A 44 -18.55 -8.98 4.00
CA GLN A 44 -17.86 -8.51 2.80
C GLN A 44 -16.80 -7.47 3.09
N LEU A 45 -16.86 -6.81 4.26
CA LEU A 45 -15.95 -5.74 4.65
C LEU A 45 -14.48 -6.19 4.65
N GLY A 46 -14.23 -7.43 5.10
CA GLY A 46 -12.90 -8.06 5.08
C GLY A 46 -12.29 -8.21 3.68
N ARG A 47 -13.11 -8.14 2.62
CA ARG A 47 -12.65 -8.29 1.23
C ARG A 47 -12.40 -6.96 0.53
N PHE A 48 -12.76 -5.82 1.12
CA PHE A 48 -12.70 -4.54 0.42
C PHE A 48 -11.32 -4.17 -0.13
N PRO A 49 -10.23 -4.30 0.65
CA PRO A 49 -8.90 -4.06 0.12
C PRO A 49 -8.55 -4.94 -1.09
N PHE A 50 -9.18 -6.12 -1.20
CA PHE A 50 -8.84 -7.16 -2.15
C PHE A 50 -9.86 -7.30 -3.28
N ARG A 51 -10.75 -6.32 -3.49
CA ARG A 51 -11.71 -6.36 -4.60
C ARG A 51 -10.99 -6.11 -5.92
N ILE A 52 -10.98 -7.13 -6.78
CA ILE A 52 -10.28 -7.11 -8.07
C ILE A 52 -11.21 -7.17 -9.28
N ASN A 53 -12.49 -7.49 -9.08
CA ASN A 53 -13.45 -7.66 -10.16
C ASN A 53 -13.99 -6.31 -10.66
N GLN A 54 -14.31 -6.23 -11.96
CA GLN A 54 -14.81 -4.98 -12.57
C GLN A 54 -16.12 -4.46 -11.95
N PHE A 55 -16.97 -5.35 -11.44
CA PHE A 55 -18.23 -4.95 -10.78
C PHE A 55 -18.02 -4.45 -9.35
N GLU A 56 -16.91 -4.83 -8.71
CA GLU A 56 -16.61 -4.53 -7.31
C GLU A 56 -15.55 -3.42 -7.16
N PHE A 57 -14.86 -3.08 -8.25
CA PHE A 57 -13.79 -2.10 -8.31
C PHE A 57 -13.91 -1.28 -9.61
N ASN A 58 -14.70 -0.21 -9.56
CA ASN A 58 -14.93 0.67 -10.71
C ASN A 58 -15.44 2.05 -10.26
N PRO A 59 -14.72 3.14 -10.56
CA PRO A 59 -15.16 4.49 -10.18
C PRO A 59 -16.45 4.93 -10.89
N ALA A 60 -16.77 4.40 -12.06
CA ALA A 60 -17.98 4.73 -12.80
C ALA A 60 -19.24 4.01 -12.29
N ALA A 61 -19.09 2.93 -11.50
CA ALA A 61 -20.22 2.15 -11.00
C ALA A 61 -20.92 2.79 -9.79
N GLY A 62 -20.27 3.75 -9.11
CA GLY A 62 -20.79 4.36 -7.89
C GLY A 62 -20.79 3.38 -6.71
N GLY A 63 -21.49 3.75 -5.63
CA GLY A 63 -21.72 2.88 -4.48
C GLY A 63 -20.45 2.32 -3.83
N ASP A 64 -20.52 1.07 -3.42
CA ASP A 64 -19.43 0.34 -2.77
C ASP A 64 -18.25 0.04 -3.72
N ALA A 65 -18.50 -0.09 -5.03
CA ALA A 65 -17.46 -0.28 -6.03
C ALA A 65 -16.59 0.98 -6.23
N LEU A 66 -17.22 2.17 -6.23
CA LEU A 66 -16.50 3.45 -6.18
C LEU A 66 -15.74 3.58 -4.85
N GLY A 67 -16.37 3.21 -3.74
CA GLY A 67 -15.73 3.26 -2.42
C GLY A 67 -14.48 2.37 -2.34
N ALA A 68 -14.53 1.16 -2.91
CA ALA A 68 -13.37 0.26 -2.98
C ALA A 68 -12.22 0.84 -3.82
N TRP A 69 -12.54 1.41 -4.99
CA TRP A 69 -11.54 2.11 -5.82
C TRP A 69 -10.91 3.30 -5.08
N LEU A 70 -11.73 4.14 -4.46
CA LEU A 70 -11.27 5.32 -3.75
C LEU A 70 -10.45 4.96 -2.50
N ALA A 71 -10.83 3.89 -1.80
CA ALA A 71 -10.06 3.36 -0.66
C ALA A 71 -8.64 2.98 -1.08
N MET A 72 -8.49 2.34 -2.25
CA MET A 72 -7.17 2.02 -2.79
C MET A 72 -6.35 3.29 -3.04
N VAL A 73 -6.90 4.23 -3.82
CA VAL A 73 -6.20 5.48 -4.17
C VAL A 73 -5.75 6.22 -2.91
N LEU A 74 -6.64 6.42 -1.95
CA LEU A 74 -6.33 7.13 -0.71
C LEU A 74 -5.32 6.38 0.16
N THR A 75 -5.42 5.05 0.28
CA THR A 75 -4.45 4.26 1.05
C THR A 75 -3.05 4.36 0.47
N PHE A 76 -2.95 4.24 -0.84
CA PHE A 76 -1.70 4.41 -1.56
C PHE A 76 -1.17 5.85 -1.40
N THR A 77 -2.02 6.88 -1.47
CA THR A 77 -1.58 8.25 -1.14
C THR A 77 -1.06 8.38 0.30
N CYS A 78 -1.76 7.80 1.28
CA CYS A 78 -1.32 7.77 2.68
C CYS A 78 -0.02 6.99 2.88
N SER A 79 0.30 6.04 2.00
CA SER A 79 1.54 5.26 2.09
C SER A 79 2.78 6.13 1.89
N LEU A 80 2.68 7.29 1.23
CA LEU A 80 3.77 8.27 1.14
C LEU A 80 4.12 8.82 2.54
N ALA A 81 3.11 9.21 3.31
CA ALA A 81 3.29 9.68 4.67
C ALA A 81 3.85 8.57 5.57
N LEU A 82 3.36 7.32 5.42
CA LEU A 82 3.95 6.17 6.12
C LEU A 82 5.43 5.97 5.76
N THR A 83 5.79 6.17 4.49
CA THR A 83 7.17 6.02 4.03
C THR A 83 8.06 7.07 4.70
N TYR A 84 7.59 8.30 4.81
CA TYR A 84 8.28 9.35 5.54
C TYR A 84 8.41 9.03 7.05
N LEU A 85 7.32 8.65 7.71
CA LEU A 85 7.28 8.46 9.17
C LEU A 85 8.00 7.18 9.64
N VAL A 86 7.84 6.06 8.92
CA VAL A 86 8.36 4.74 9.32
C VAL A 86 9.75 4.50 8.74
N VAL A 87 9.92 4.76 7.45
CA VAL A 87 11.19 4.48 6.76
C VAL A 87 12.20 5.62 6.99
N LYS A 88 11.73 6.81 7.41
CA LYS A 88 12.53 8.02 7.63
C LYS A 88 13.23 8.51 6.38
N ALA A 89 12.58 8.37 5.22
CA ALA A 89 13.03 8.92 3.95
C ALA A 89 14.46 8.51 3.53
N THR A 90 14.85 7.27 3.83
CA THR A 90 16.13 6.70 3.39
C THR A 90 16.12 6.40 1.89
N ARG A 91 17.28 6.23 1.27
CA ARG A 91 17.43 5.83 -0.16
C ARG A 91 16.64 4.57 -0.58
N LYS A 92 16.21 3.75 0.39
CA LYS A 92 15.41 2.55 0.20
C LYS A 92 13.91 2.77 0.28
N ALA A 93 13.43 4.02 0.40
CA ALA A 93 12.02 4.35 0.59
C ALA A 93 11.12 3.81 -0.53
N TRP A 94 11.52 3.97 -1.79
CA TRP A 94 10.75 3.50 -2.94
C TRP A 94 10.63 1.97 -2.98
N ASP A 95 11.63 1.24 -2.45
CA ASP A 95 11.58 -0.23 -2.32
C ASP A 95 10.38 -0.67 -1.47
N TYR A 96 10.02 0.07 -0.42
CA TYR A 96 8.85 -0.26 0.43
C TYR A 96 7.53 -0.06 -0.33
N VAL A 97 7.44 0.98 -1.14
CA VAL A 97 6.25 1.28 -1.96
C VAL A 97 6.04 0.17 -3.00
N VAL A 98 7.10 -0.20 -3.72
CA VAL A 98 7.05 -1.28 -4.72
C VAL A 98 6.76 -2.63 -4.07
N THR A 99 7.48 -2.97 -3.00
CA THR A 99 7.29 -4.24 -2.28
C THR A 99 5.88 -4.37 -1.72
N THR A 100 5.31 -3.27 -1.19
CA THR A 100 3.93 -3.28 -0.69
C THR A 100 2.92 -3.50 -1.81
N SER A 101 3.10 -2.90 -2.99
CA SER A 101 2.23 -3.14 -4.16
C SER A 101 2.29 -4.60 -4.63
N LEU A 102 3.48 -5.18 -4.68
CA LEU A 102 3.67 -6.59 -5.04
C LEU A 102 3.01 -7.51 -4.02
N PHE A 103 3.20 -7.23 -2.73
CA PHE A 103 2.58 -7.97 -1.65
C PHE A 103 1.05 -7.86 -1.71
N HIS A 104 0.53 -6.67 -2.02
CA HIS A 104 -0.90 -6.44 -2.21
C HIS A 104 -1.44 -7.24 -3.39
N PHE A 105 -0.77 -7.22 -4.55
CA PHE A 105 -1.13 -8.04 -5.71
C PHE A 105 -1.17 -9.53 -5.35
N VAL A 106 -0.14 -10.05 -4.68
CA VAL A 106 -0.09 -11.46 -4.26
C VAL A 106 -1.24 -11.80 -3.32
N ILE A 107 -1.53 -10.96 -2.32
CA ILE A 107 -2.66 -11.20 -1.41
C ILE A 107 -3.99 -11.14 -2.15
N CYS A 108 -4.17 -10.19 -3.09
CA CYS A 108 -5.37 -10.13 -3.92
C CYS A 108 -5.58 -11.44 -4.69
N CYS A 109 -4.52 -12.03 -5.26
CA CYS A 109 -4.60 -13.34 -5.91
C CYS A 109 -5.00 -14.44 -4.92
N ILE A 110 -4.41 -14.46 -3.73
CA ILE A 110 -4.71 -15.48 -2.69
C ILE A 110 -6.14 -15.34 -2.17
N VAL A 111 -6.59 -14.14 -1.84
CA VAL A 111 -7.92 -13.90 -1.26
C VAL A 111 -9.02 -14.21 -2.26
N ASN A 112 -8.81 -13.90 -3.54
CA ASN A 112 -9.80 -14.16 -4.59
C ASN A 112 -9.64 -15.52 -5.26
N GLN A 113 -8.55 -16.24 -4.98
CA GLN A 113 -8.19 -17.49 -5.68
C GLN A 113 -8.21 -17.31 -7.22
N ALA A 114 -7.90 -16.10 -7.68
CA ALA A 114 -8.05 -15.69 -9.07
C ALA A 114 -7.07 -14.57 -9.42
N PHE A 115 -6.64 -14.54 -10.69
CA PHE A 115 -5.79 -13.47 -11.20
C PHE A 115 -6.64 -12.23 -11.53
N PRO A 116 -6.22 -11.00 -11.15
CA PRO A 116 -6.93 -9.78 -11.50
C PRO A 116 -6.96 -9.56 -13.03
N VAL A 117 -8.14 -9.58 -13.63
CA VAL A 117 -8.35 -9.29 -15.06
C VAL A 117 -8.91 -7.89 -15.32
N ASN A 118 -9.28 -7.16 -14.26
CA ASN A 118 -9.82 -5.80 -14.36
C ASN A 118 -8.72 -4.79 -14.73
N TRP A 119 -8.82 -4.21 -15.92
CA TRP A 119 -7.84 -3.23 -16.40
C TRP A 119 -7.85 -1.93 -15.57
N ILE A 120 -8.98 -1.53 -14.99
CA ILE A 120 -9.08 -0.35 -14.10
C ILE A 120 -8.24 -0.58 -12.85
N TRP A 121 -8.30 -1.79 -12.30
CA TRP A 121 -7.51 -2.18 -11.14
C TRP A 121 -6.01 -2.11 -11.44
N TRP A 122 -5.57 -2.68 -12.58
CA TRP A 122 -4.18 -2.61 -13.01
C TRP A 122 -3.69 -1.18 -13.23
N LEU A 123 -4.46 -0.38 -13.96
CA LEU A 123 -4.12 1.01 -14.23
C LEU A 123 -4.02 1.81 -12.93
N THR A 124 -4.94 1.60 -11.99
CA THR A 124 -4.92 2.26 -10.67
C THR A 124 -3.67 1.85 -9.88
N LEU A 125 -3.38 0.55 -9.78
CA LEU A 125 -2.21 0.05 -9.06
C LEU A 125 -0.90 0.61 -9.63
N ILE A 126 -0.74 0.55 -10.96
CA ILE A 126 0.48 0.99 -11.64
C ILE A 126 0.66 2.50 -11.51
N LEU A 127 -0.38 3.29 -11.75
CA LEU A 127 -0.29 4.75 -11.63
C LEU A 127 0.00 5.18 -10.19
N CYS A 128 -0.70 4.62 -9.20
CA CYS A 128 -0.39 4.87 -7.81
C CYS A 128 1.07 4.53 -7.50
N ASN A 129 1.56 3.37 -7.92
CA ASN A 129 2.92 2.95 -7.63
C ASN A 129 3.99 3.85 -8.29
N VAL A 130 3.80 4.23 -9.56
CA VAL A 130 4.72 5.13 -10.27
C VAL A 130 4.76 6.50 -9.60
N ILE A 131 3.59 7.11 -9.38
CA ILE A 131 3.48 8.44 -8.76
C ILE A 131 4.11 8.43 -7.36
N LEU A 132 3.84 7.40 -6.56
CA LEU A 132 4.35 7.32 -5.20
C LEU A 132 5.83 7.01 -5.13
N SER A 133 6.36 6.19 -6.04
CA SER A 133 7.80 5.93 -6.09
C SER A 133 8.57 7.20 -6.44
N LEU A 134 8.06 7.98 -7.41
CA LEU A 134 8.63 9.28 -7.75
C LEU A 134 8.49 10.28 -6.59
N ALA A 135 7.31 10.35 -5.96
CA ALA A 135 7.09 11.24 -4.83
C ALA A 135 7.97 10.89 -3.62
N ALA A 136 8.18 9.60 -3.34
CA ALA A 136 9.09 9.14 -2.29
C ALA A 136 10.54 9.55 -2.58
N GLU A 137 11.00 9.39 -3.81
CA GLU A 137 12.36 9.80 -4.21
C GLU A 137 12.54 11.32 -4.11
N ILE A 138 11.56 12.09 -4.60
CA ILE A 138 11.55 13.56 -4.48
C ILE A 138 11.59 13.98 -3.01
N THR A 139 10.75 13.36 -2.18
CA THR A 139 10.68 13.66 -0.75
C THR A 139 12.01 13.35 -0.06
N ASN A 140 12.64 12.22 -0.38
CA ASN A 140 13.96 11.85 0.13
C ASN A 140 15.04 12.86 -0.28
N TYR A 141 15.03 13.27 -1.53
CA TYR A 141 15.99 14.21 -2.09
C TYR A 141 15.92 15.57 -1.41
N TYR A 142 14.71 16.12 -1.26
CA TYR A 142 14.53 17.48 -0.71
C TYR A 142 14.52 17.56 0.81
N LEU A 143 14.06 16.53 1.54
CA LEU A 143 13.86 16.63 2.99
C LEU A 143 14.99 16.04 3.83
N VAL A 144 15.73 15.04 3.35
CA VAL A 144 16.61 14.22 4.21
C VAL A 144 17.99 13.95 3.62
N ASP A 145 18.32 14.47 2.43
CA ASP A 145 19.66 14.37 1.83
C ASP A 145 20.17 12.93 1.71
N MET A 146 19.29 12.01 1.27
CA MET A 146 19.60 10.60 0.96
C MET A 146 20.39 9.82 2.04
N ARG A 147 20.12 10.07 3.33
CA ARG A 147 20.78 9.35 4.43
C ARG A 147 20.59 7.83 4.37
N ASP A 148 21.63 7.11 4.79
CA ASP A 148 21.60 5.67 4.96
C ASP A 148 20.69 5.23 6.11
N ILE A 149 20.26 3.97 6.09
CA ILE A 149 19.45 3.37 7.16
C ILE A 149 20.26 3.33 8.45
N GLN A 150 19.72 3.94 9.52
CA GLN A 150 20.26 3.81 10.87
C GLN A 150 20.02 2.39 11.40
N LEU A 151 21.09 1.77 11.88
CA LEU A 151 21.06 0.45 12.52
C LEU A 151 20.84 0.62 14.01
N ASP A 152 19.91 -0.18 14.57
CA ASP A 152 19.76 -0.29 16.02
C ASP A 152 21.04 -1.00 16.56
N HIS A 153 21.84 -0.30 17.37
CA HIS A 153 23.06 -0.81 18.00
C HIS A 153 22.75 -1.74 19.18
#